data_AF-A0A2P6FED6-F1
#
_entry.id   AF-A0A2P6FED6-F1
#
_cell.length_a   1.000
_cell.length_b   1.000
_cell.length_c   1.000
_cell.angle_alpha   90.00
_cell.angle_beta   90.00
_cell.angle_gamma   90.00
#
_symmetry.space_group_name_H-M   'P 1'
#
loop_
_entity.id
_entity.type
_entity.pdbx_description
1 polymer ?
#
loop_
_entity_poly.entity_id
_entity_poly.type
_entity_poly.pdbx_seq_one_letter_code
_entity_poly.pdbx_strand_id
1 'polypeptide(L)'
;MKKLLSLLSLLTISGSAVPTTIAASPYQKEQTIRVKRQTQSPIFKTNGADIPTEQQIKDKLINKYPHIAAEQIKVKNITSNYVNITIDGFSGETTLTFIVDKSIPLNNVIANHNLGEIDFSKLVNSYEEQIKFRLLELNPQLDTTKINVTSITTSNAKVSSNDINIYNGELNIKYSRPVKSIIRNIELGSIRTSGLNLPTEQQIKDKLKEKNTDLKNNINDFEVKNITSTYAKISFNRKDILSGEVVVNFTSNINLNKIIKNNNLGEFKTENLSNPTKEQIKNKLKEMYTDLDITKINVENISNSSAKIISADENVYTNNVNVNYTVSIDSLNW
;
A
#
# COMPACT_ATOMS: atom_id res chain seq x y z
N MET A 1 10.16 56.52 43.36
CA MET A 1 9.10 56.08 44.29
C MET A 1 8.80 54.60 44.05
N LYS A 2 9.00 53.74 45.06
CA LYS A 2 8.73 52.30 44.99
C LYS A 2 7.22 52.07 45.14
N LYS A 3 6.59 51.32 44.21
CA LYS A 3 5.18 50.90 44.35
C LYS A 3 5.14 49.46 44.83
N LEU A 4 4.63 49.26 46.05
CA LEU A 4 4.19 47.97 46.57
C LEU A 4 2.91 47.56 45.84
N LEU A 5 2.85 46.33 45.32
CA LEU A 5 1.59 45.71 44.92
C LEU A 5 0.88 45.21 46.18
N SER A 6 -0.22 45.90 46.54
CA SER A 6 -1.29 45.36 47.36
C SER A 6 -2.34 44.75 46.44
N LEU A 7 -2.76 43.51 46.74
CA LEU A 7 -3.80 42.78 46.02
C LEU A 7 -4.96 42.55 46.98
N LEU A 8 -6.11 43.22 46.77
CA LEU A 8 -7.46 42.67 46.96
C LEU A 8 -8.52 43.76 46.72
N SER A 9 -9.42 43.53 45.77
CA SER A 9 -10.77 44.10 45.80
C SER A 9 -11.76 43.01 45.42
N LEU A 10 -12.64 42.68 46.38
CA LEU A 10 -13.72 41.71 46.26
C LEU A 10 -14.73 42.17 45.19
N LEU A 11 -15.16 41.25 44.32
CA LEU A 11 -16.45 41.36 43.65
C LEU A 11 -17.53 40.89 44.64
N THR A 12 -18.40 41.81 45.05
CA THR A 12 -19.70 41.49 45.63
C THR A 12 -20.56 40.80 44.58
N ILE A 13 -20.81 39.50 44.74
CA ILE A 13 -21.88 38.80 44.03
C ILE A 13 -23.07 38.77 45.00
N SER A 14 -24.11 39.52 44.68
CA SER A 14 -25.43 39.36 45.29
C SER A 14 -26.01 38.02 44.87
N GLY A 15 -25.83 37.00 45.71
CA GLY A 15 -26.47 35.70 45.60
C GLY A 15 -27.52 35.55 46.70
N SER A 16 -28.75 35.22 46.33
CA SER A 16 -29.87 34.93 47.22
C SER A 16 -29.50 33.89 48.28
N ALA A 17 -29.69 34.24 49.55
CA ALA A 17 -29.44 33.34 50.67
C ALA A 17 -30.48 32.22 50.71
N VAL A 18 -30.01 30.97 50.73
CA VAL A 18 -30.77 29.84 51.28
C VAL A 18 -30.17 29.58 52.66
N PRO A 19 -30.95 29.64 53.76
CA PRO A 19 -30.39 29.44 55.09
C PRO A 19 -30.06 27.96 55.29
N THR A 20 -28.76 27.63 55.32
CA THR A 20 -28.29 26.39 55.91
C THR A 20 -27.87 26.66 57.35
N THR A 21 -28.62 26.09 58.29
CA THR A 21 -28.24 26.03 59.70
C THR A 21 -27.04 25.10 59.86
N ILE A 22 -25.93 25.63 60.38
CA ILE A 22 -24.76 24.85 60.77
C ILE A 22 -24.67 24.92 62.30
N ALA A 23 -24.72 23.76 62.95
CA ALA A 23 -24.50 23.62 64.38
C ALA A 23 -23.05 24.01 64.72
N ALA A 24 -22.88 24.87 65.73
CA ALA A 24 -21.56 25.25 66.23
C ALA A 24 -20.96 24.10 67.04
N SER A 25 -19.98 23.40 66.46
CA SER A 25 -19.03 22.60 67.22
C SER A 25 -17.71 23.37 67.36
N PRO A 26 -17.02 23.28 68.52
CA PRO A 26 -15.82 24.06 68.78
C PRO A 26 -14.69 23.62 67.85
N TYR A 27 -14.24 24.53 66.98
CA TYR A 27 -13.18 24.30 66.02
C TYR A 27 -11.81 24.32 66.72
N GLN A 28 -11.13 23.17 66.75
CA GLN A 28 -9.73 23.06 67.16
C GLN A 28 -8.85 23.43 65.97
N LYS A 29 -8.00 24.45 66.14
CA LYS A 29 -7.19 25.03 65.06
C LYS A 29 -6.01 24.12 64.73
N GLU A 30 -6.20 23.15 63.83
CA GLU A 30 -5.08 22.45 63.20
C GLU A 30 -4.32 23.41 62.29
N GLN A 31 -3.05 23.64 62.61
CA GLN A 31 -2.12 24.32 61.72
C GLN A 31 -1.84 23.42 60.52
N THR A 32 -2.66 23.52 59.49
CA THR A 32 -2.35 22.94 58.19
C THR A 32 -1.16 23.70 57.59
N ILE A 33 0.01 23.06 57.64
CA ILE A 33 1.18 23.46 56.87
C ILE A 33 0.72 23.55 55.41
N ARG A 34 0.65 24.76 54.86
CA ARG A 34 0.45 24.97 53.42
C ARG A 34 1.64 24.35 52.71
N VAL A 35 1.48 23.14 52.20
CA VAL A 35 2.39 22.54 51.23
C VAL A 35 2.46 23.52 50.06
N LYS A 36 3.60 24.21 49.90
CA LYS A 36 3.89 25.01 48.70
C LYS A 36 3.65 24.07 47.52
N ARG A 37 2.67 24.37 46.67
CA ARG A 37 2.49 23.68 45.38
C ARG A 37 3.86 23.68 44.69
N GLN A 38 4.47 22.51 44.54
CA GLN A 38 5.65 22.35 43.70
C GLN A 38 5.23 22.79 42.29
N THR A 39 5.69 23.97 41.89
CA THR A 39 5.50 24.44 40.52
C THR A 39 6.54 23.71 39.69
N GLN A 40 6.08 22.88 38.76
CA GLN A 40 6.96 22.15 37.85
C GLN A 40 7.81 23.16 37.06
N SER A 41 9.12 22.94 37.02
CA SER A 41 10.04 23.79 36.26
C SER A 41 9.61 23.85 34.78
N PRO A 42 9.66 25.02 34.13
CA PRO A 42 9.32 25.12 32.72
C PRO A 42 10.26 24.26 31.85
N ILE A 43 9.69 23.57 30.85
CA ILE A 43 10.46 22.73 29.90
C ILE A 43 10.68 23.44 28.57
N PHE A 44 11.91 23.68 28.15
CA PHE A 44 12.23 24.25 26.84
C PHE A 44 12.56 23.16 25.83
N LYS A 45 11.84 23.13 24.70
CA LYS A 45 12.14 22.22 23.58
C LYS A 45 13.17 22.86 22.67
N THR A 46 14.30 22.18 22.45
CA THR A 46 15.47 22.77 21.77
C THR A 46 15.86 22.05 20.49
N ASN A 47 15.12 21.00 20.10
CA ASN A 47 15.34 20.25 18.86
C ASN A 47 16.81 19.82 18.69
N GLY A 48 17.39 19.23 19.74
CA GLY A 48 18.75 18.72 19.75
C GLY A 48 19.79 19.63 20.41
N ALA A 49 19.51 20.92 20.61
CA ALA A 49 20.47 21.83 21.24
C ALA A 49 20.49 21.73 22.78
N ASP A 50 21.67 21.93 23.39
CA ASP A 50 21.84 21.82 24.85
C ASP A 50 21.24 22.98 25.64
N ILE A 51 21.07 24.13 24.97
CA ILE A 51 20.60 25.38 25.55
C ILE A 51 19.44 25.94 24.71
N PRO A 52 18.41 26.53 25.34
CA PRO A 52 17.36 27.21 24.61
C PRO A 52 17.87 28.51 23.98
N THR A 53 17.25 28.93 22.88
CA THR A 53 17.55 30.24 22.28
C THR A 53 16.92 31.36 23.10
N GLU A 54 17.47 32.57 22.98
CA GLU A 54 16.88 33.76 23.59
C GLU A 54 15.42 33.94 23.17
N GLN A 55 15.10 33.70 21.90
CA GLN A 55 13.74 33.81 21.39
C GLN A 55 12.80 32.80 22.07
N GLN A 56 13.21 31.54 22.21
CA GLN A 56 12.41 30.52 22.90
C GLN A 56 12.10 30.92 24.36
N ILE A 57 13.07 31.52 25.04
CA ILE A 57 12.88 32.05 26.40
C ILE A 57 11.87 33.19 26.40
N LYS A 58 12.03 34.18 25.50
CA LYS A 58 11.11 35.33 25.37
C LYS A 58 9.69 34.88 25.05
N ASP A 59 9.51 34.03 24.05
CA ASP A 59 8.20 33.52 23.64
C ASP A 59 7.48 32.84 24.81
N LYS A 60 8.21 32.04 25.60
CA LYS A 60 7.64 31.34 26.74
C LYS A 60 7.24 32.29 27.87
N LEU A 61 8.01 33.36 28.09
CA LEU A 61 7.68 34.39 29.07
C LEU A 61 6.46 35.21 28.64
N ILE A 62 6.39 35.62 27.37
CA ILE A 62 5.26 36.38 26.81
C ILE A 62 3.97 35.55 26.87
N ASN A 63 4.03 34.27 26.49
CA ASN A 63 2.86 33.38 26.59
C ASN A 63 2.32 33.25 28.02
N LYS A 64 3.21 33.26 29.03
CA LYS A 64 2.82 33.21 30.44
C LYS A 64 2.37 34.56 30.98
N TYR A 65 2.94 35.65 30.46
CA TYR A 65 2.70 37.02 30.89
C TYR A 65 2.41 37.91 29.67
N PRO A 66 1.21 37.83 29.08
CA PRO A 66 0.90 38.47 27.79
C PRO A 66 0.95 40.00 27.78
N HIS A 67 1.05 40.62 28.95
CA HIS A 67 1.17 42.07 29.12
C HIS A 67 2.61 42.58 29.02
N ILE A 68 3.60 41.69 28.94
CA ILE A 68 5.01 42.03 28.80
C ILE A 68 5.37 41.95 27.32
N ALA A 69 5.92 43.02 26.77
CA ALA A 69 6.35 43.06 25.38
C ALA A 69 7.74 42.39 25.22
N ALA A 70 7.99 41.77 24.06
CA ALA A 70 9.22 41.00 23.82
C ALA A 70 10.48 41.86 23.94
N GLU A 71 10.39 43.12 23.54
CA GLU A 71 11.50 44.09 23.53
C GLU A 71 11.90 44.50 24.95
N GLN A 72 10.97 44.40 25.91
CA GLN A 72 11.24 44.72 27.31
C GLN A 72 12.06 43.62 28.00
N ILE A 73 12.08 42.41 27.46
CA ILE A 73 12.74 41.26 28.07
C ILE A 73 14.21 41.21 27.62
N LYS A 74 15.12 41.28 28.59
CA LYS A 74 16.56 41.14 28.39
C LYS A 74 17.05 39.87 29.06
N VAL A 75 17.71 39.02 28.28
CA VAL A 75 18.14 37.68 28.67
C VAL A 75 19.67 37.64 28.77
N LYS A 76 20.22 37.05 29.84
CA LYS A 76 21.66 36.91 30.09
C LYS A 76 21.96 35.53 30.66
N ASN A 77 23.22 35.08 30.53
CA ASN A 77 23.72 33.84 31.14
C ASN A 77 22.81 32.63 30.87
N ILE A 78 22.46 32.39 29.60
CA ILE A 78 21.65 31.22 29.21
C ILE A 78 22.52 29.97 29.37
N THR A 79 22.05 29.01 30.16
CA THR A 79 22.69 27.71 30.37
C THR A 79 21.69 26.57 30.08
N SER A 80 22.07 25.32 30.35
CA SER A 80 21.19 24.15 30.14
C SER A 80 20.12 23.98 31.21
N ASN A 81 20.18 24.74 32.31
CA ASN A 81 19.23 24.60 33.44
C ASN A 81 18.81 25.93 34.07
N TYR A 82 19.42 27.06 33.71
CA TYR A 82 18.97 28.37 34.16
C TYR A 82 19.27 29.49 33.18
N VAL A 83 18.60 30.63 33.39
CA VAL A 83 18.84 31.90 32.70
C VAL A 83 18.58 33.08 33.62
N ASN A 84 19.30 34.17 33.41
CA ASN A 84 19.10 35.43 34.12
C ASN A 84 18.25 36.38 33.26
N ILE A 85 17.19 36.94 33.83
CA ILE A 85 16.22 37.78 33.12
C ILE A 85 16.09 39.13 33.82
N THR A 86 16.07 40.19 33.02
CA THR A 86 15.67 41.54 33.43
C THR A 86 14.55 42.02 32.52
N ILE A 87 13.60 42.81 33.03
CA ILE A 87 12.47 43.33 32.27
C ILE A 87 12.42 44.84 32.43
N ASP A 88 12.46 45.58 31.32
CA ASP A 88 12.38 47.04 31.35
C ASP A 88 11.06 47.48 31.99
N GLY A 89 11.14 48.41 32.94
CA GLY A 89 10.02 48.84 33.78
C GLY A 89 9.88 48.09 35.11
N PHE A 90 10.65 47.01 35.32
CA PHE A 90 10.73 46.29 36.60
C PHE A 90 12.14 46.38 37.19
N SER A 91 12.24 46.47 38.52
CA SER A 91 13.54 46.51 39.20
C SER A 91 14.02 45.11 39.56
N GLY A 92 15.28 44.80 39.24
CA GLY A 92 15.98 43.59 39.67
C GLY A 92 16.21 42.58 38.55
N GLU A 93 17.13 41.66 38.82
CA GLU A 93 17.40 40.49 37.98
C GLU A 93 16.83 39.25 38.66
N THR A 94 16.22 38.35 37.88
CA THR A 94 15.67 37.10 38.38
C THR A 94 16.30 35.93 37.63
N THR A 95 16.72 34.90 38.37
CA THR A 95 17.14 33.62 37.80
C THR A 95 15.93 32.71 37.61
N LEU A 96 15.68 32.31 36.37
CA LEU A 96 14.69 31.30 36.02
C LEU A 96 15.40 29.96 35.83
N THR A 97 15.04 28.96 36.61
CA THR A 97 15.49 27.57 36.40
C THR A 97 14.50 26.83 35.49
N PHE A 98 15.02 25.91 34.68
CA PHE A 98 14.23 25.16 33.70
C PHE A 98 14.86 23.79 33.38
N ILE A 99 14.10 22.99 32.64
CA ILE A 99 14.56 21.72 32.06
C ILE A 99 14.65 21.90 30.54
N VAL A 100 15.67 21.32 29.92
CA VAL A 100 15.80 21.28 28.46
C VAL A 100 15.37 19.91 27.96
N ASP A 101 14.37 19.90 27.07
CA ASP A 101 13.97 18.76 26.26
C ASP A 101 14.72 18.86 24.92
N LYS A 102 15.75 18.02 24.79
CA LYS A 102 16.63 17.96 23.61
C LYS A 102 16.05 17.09 22.51
N SER A 103 14.89 16.45 22.72
CA SER A 103 14.36 15.52 21.74
C SER A 103 14.05 16.22 20.42
N ILE A 104 14.41 15.57 19.32
CA ILE A 104 14.22 16.06 17.97
C ILE A 104 12.92 15.47 17.41
N PRO A 105 11.98 16.27 16.88
CA PRO A 105 10.82 15.73 16.19
C PRO A 105 11.24 14.81 15.04
N LEU A 106 10.69 13.61 14.95
CA LEU A 106 11.02 12.65 13.88
C LEU A 106 10.86 13.27 12.48
N ASN A 107 9.85 14.13 12.30
CA ASN A 107 9.59 14.83 11.04
C ASN A 107 10.74 15.75 10.58
N ASN A 108 11.61 16.17 11.50
CA ASN A 108 12.79 16.97 11.17
C ASN A 108 13.97 16.11 10.74
N VAL A 109 14.01 14.85 11.17
CA VAL A 109 15.11 13.90 10.89
C VAL A 109 14.80 13.07 9.66
N ILE A 110 13.53 12.69 9.50
CA ILE A 110 13.01 11.91 8.38
C ILE A 110 12.26 12.88 7.45
N ALA A 111 12.97 13.45 6.49
CA ALA A 111 12.38 14.44 5.58
C ALA A 111 11.53 13.79 4.47
N ASN A 112 11.90 12.57 4.05
CA ASN A 112 11.16 11.83 3.03
C ASN A 112 10.30 10.72 3.65
N HIS A 113 8.98 10.91 3.59
CA HIS A 113 8.02 9.93 4.10
C HIS A 113 7.67 8.84 3.08
N ASN A 114 8.10 8.95 1.82
CA ASN A 114 7.94 7.90 0.82
C ASN A 114 9.27 7.21 0.55
N LEU A 115 9.38 5.95 0.97
CA LEU A 115 10.61 5.18 0.89
C LEU A 115 10.86 4.56 -0.50
N GLY A 116 9.90 4.70 -1.43
CA GLY A 116 9.96 4.10 -2.76
C GLY A 116 9.58 2.62 -2.75
N GLU A 117 10.14 1.85 -3.68
CA GLU A 117 9.95 0.39 -3.73
C GLU A 117 10.83 -0.31 -2.70
N ILE A 118 10.24 -1.22 -1.91
CA ILE A 118 10.95 -2.11 -0.98
C ILE A 118 10.62 -3.56 -1.36
N ASP A 119 11.66 -4.30 -1.76
CA ASP A 119 11.55 -5.71 -2.09
C ASP A 119 11.84 -6.59 -0.87
N PHE A 120 10.78 -6.94 -0.14
CA PHE A 120 10.89 -7.73 1.09
C PHE A 120 11.42 -9.16 0.89
N SER A 121 11.52 -9.64 -0.36
CA SER A 121 11.99 -10.99 -0.68
C SER A 121 13.52 -11.12 -0.73
N LYS A 122 14.25 -10.00 -0.86
CA LYS A 122 15.71 -10.03 -1.07
C LYS A 122 16.54 -10.18 0.20
N LEU A 123 15.95 -9.93 1.37
CA LEU A 123 16.67 -9.84 2.64
C LEU A 123 16.13 -10.86 3.65
N VAL A 124 17.03 -11.44 4.45
CA VAL A 124 16.70 -12.46 5.46
C VAL A 124 16.09 -11.85 6.73
N ASN A 125 16.15 -10.52 6.86
CA ASN A 125 15.71 -9.80 8.06
C ASN A 125 14.19 -9.56 8.09
N SER A 126 13.65 -9.23 9.27
CA SER A 126 12.24 -8.88 9.45
C SER A 126 11.82 -7.66 8.61
N TYR A 127 10.53 -7.50 8.33
CA TYR A 127 10.02 -6.32 7.59
C TYR A 127 10.38 -4.99 8.28
N GLU A 128 10.41 -4.97 9.62
CA GLU A 128 10.85 -3.80 10.39
C GLU A 128 12.29 -3.43 10.05
N GLU A 129 13.22 -4.39 10.08
CA GLU A 129 14.62 -4.14 9.81
C GLU A 129 14.86 -3.68 8.37
N GLN A 130 14.12 -4.23 7.42
CA GLN A 130 14.21 -3.80 6.03
C GLN A 130 13.72 -2.36 5.82
N ILE A 131 12.66 -1.96 6.53
CA ILE A 131 12.18 -0.57 6.53
C ILE A 131 13.18 0.35 7.23
N LYS A 132 13.75 -0.06 8.37
CA LYS A 132 14.81 0.68 9.08
C LYS A 132 16.04 0.91 8.20
N PHE A 133 16.48 -0.13 7.48
CA PHE A 133 17.58 -0.01 6.53
C PHE A 133 17.29 1.05 5.46
N ARG A 134 16.09 1.01 4.86
CA ARG A 134 15.69 1.99 3.86
C ARG A 134 15.55 3.41 4.42
N LEU A 135 15.07 3.56 5.65
CA LEU A 135 15.01 4.83 6.35
C LEU A 135 16.41 5.41 6.58
N LEU A 136 17.38 4.59 6.97
CA LEU A 136 18.78 4.99 7.17
C LEU A 136 19.44 5.41 5.85
N GLU A 137 19.23 4.66 4.76
CA GLU A 137 19.73 5.03 3.43
C GLU A 137 19.26 6.41 2.99
N LEU A 138 17.98 6.73 3.24
CA LEU A 138 17.37 8.00 2.83
C LEU A 138 17.62 9.13 3.83
N ASN A 139 17.95 8.82 5.09
CA ASN A 139 18.15 9.78 6.16
C ASN A 139 19.37 9.36 7.00
N PRO A 140 20.61 9.60 6.53
CA PRO A 140 21.83 9.07 7.15
C PRO A 140 22.06 9.51 8.61
N GLN A 141 21.47 10.63 9.04
CA GLN A 141 21.54 11.10 10.43
C GLN A 141 20.58 10.39 11.40
N LEU A 142 19.71 9.50 10.92
CA LEU A 142 18.74 8.78 11.73
C LEU A 142 19.43 7.64 12.50
N ASP A 143 19.35 7.67 13.82
CA ASP A 143 19.71 6.52 14.65
C ASP A 143 18.53 5.53 14.68
N THR A 144 18.62 4.48 13.86
CA THR A 144 17.56 3.47 13.74
C THR A 144 17.36 2.62 14.99
N THR A 145 18.32 2.63 15.92
CA THR A 145 18.17 1.94 17.22
C THR A 145 17.21 2.68 18.14
N LYS A 146 16.97 3.97 17.87
CA LYS A 146 16.13 4.87 18.67
C LYS A 146 14.69 4.99 18.17
N ILE A 147 14.32 4.18 17.19
CA ILE A 147 12.97 4.15 16.62
C ILE A 147 12.39 2.74 16.62
N ASN A 148 11.06 2.69 16.62
CA ASN A 148 10.28 1.48 16.37
C ASN A 148 9.52 1.63 15.06
N VAL A 149 9.41 0.55 14.29
CA VAL A 149 8.55 0.48 13.11
C VAL A 149 7.40 -0.48 13.42
N THR A 150 6.18 0.04 13.39
CA THR A 150 4.96 -0.70 13.75
C THR A 150 3.90 -0.54 12.67
N SER A 151 2.76 -1.23 12.82
CA SER A 151 1.62 -1.14 11.89
C SER A 151 2.01 -1.34 10.42
N ILE A 152 2.90 -2.30 10.16
CA ILE A 152 3.42 -2.60 8.82
C ILE A 152 2.30 -3.22 7.98
N THR A 153 1.96 -2.55 6.88
CA THR A 153 0.98 -3.00 5.88
C THR A 153 1.66 -3.23 4.53
N THR A 154 0.89 -3.48 3.48
CA THR A 154 1.42 -3.66 2.12
C THR A 154 2.14 -2.41 1.60
N SER A 155 1.71 -1.21 2.00
CA SER A 155 2.24 0.05 1.44
C SER A 155 2.50 1.17 2.46
N ASN A 156 2.30 0.90 3.74
CA ASN A 156 2.53 1.89 4.79
C ASN A 156 3.08 1.23 6.05
N ALA A 157 3.80 1.99 6.85
CA ALA A 157 4.15 1.65 8.22
C ALA A 157 4.15 2.92 9.09
N LYS A 158 4.19 2.72 10.41
CA LYS A 158 4.29 3.79 11.40
C LYS A 158 5.67 3.76 12.04
N VAL A 159 6.33 4.92 12.09
CA VAL A 159 7.61 5.11 12.78
C VAL A 159 7.36 5.93 14.03
N SER A 160 7.81 5.44 15.18
CA SER A 160 7.73 6.16 16.46
C SER A 160 9.06 6.12 17.17
N SER A 161 9.29 7.10 18.04
CA SER A 161 10.46 7.08 18.92
C SER A 161 10.32 5.99 19.97
N ASN A 162 11.43 5.29 20.27
CA ASN A 162 11.52 4.41 21.44
C ASN A 162 12.37 5.01 22.57
N ASP A 163 13.01 6.16 22.30
CA ASP A 163 13.81 6.93 23.25
C ASP A 163 13.38 8.40 23.20
N ILE A 164 12.50 8.77 24.13
CA ILE A 164 11.89 10.09 24.21
C ILE A 164 12.89 11.22 24.44
N ASN A 165 14.13 10.91 24.83
CA ASN A 165 15.18 11.91 25.02
C ASN A 165 15.90 12.26 23.71
N ILE A 166 15.83 11.36 22.71
CA ILE A 166 16.48 11.53 21.41
C ILE A 166 15.47 12.01 20.37
N TYR A 167 14.36 11.29 20.23
CA TYR A 167 13.32 11.62 19.26
C TYR A 167 11.95 11.77 19.90
N ASN A 168 11.11 12.61 19.31
CA ASN A 168 9.69 12.72 19.69
C ASN A 168 8.77 12.66 18.46
N GLY A 169 7.50 12.35 18.71
CA GLY A 169 6.46 12.26 17.69
C GLY A 169 6.42 10.89 16.99
N GLU A 170 5.53 10.81 16.00
CA GLU A 170 5.28 9.62 15.20
C GLU A 170 5.01 10.03 13.75
N LEU A 171 5.38 9.17 12.80
CA LEU A 171 5.23 9.40 11.37
C LEU A 171 4.59 8.21 10.68
N ASN A 172 3.75 8.50 9.69
CA ASN A 172 3.30 7.50 8.73
C ASN A 172 4.21 7.57 7.51
N ILE A 173 4.86 6.46 7.21
CA ILE A 173 5.68 6.31 6.02
C ILE A 173 4.95 5.46 4.98
N LYS A 174 5.22 5.75 3.73
CA LYS A 174 4.68 5.06 2.56
C LYS A 174 5.79 4.34 1.82
N TYR A 175 5.45 3.24 1.18
CA TYR A 175 6.32 2.51 0.27
C TYR A 175 5.46 1.68 -0.68
N SER A 176 6.07 1.21 -1.76
CA SER A 176 5.49 0.21 -2.66
C SER A 176 6.26 -1.11 -2.53
N ARG A 177 5.63 -2.21 -2.91
CA ARG A 177 6.28 -3.53 -3.03
C ARG A 177 6.32 -3.95 -4.50
N PRO A 178 7.32 -4.70 -4.96
CA PRO A 178 7.32 -5.13 -6.35
C PRO A 178 6.19 -6.14 -6.61
N VAL A 179 5.53 -6.07 -7.78
CA VAL A 179 4.43 -6.98 -8.16
C VAL A 179 4.82 -8.45 -8.02
N LYS A 180 6.09 -8.79 -8.31
CA LYS A 180 6.65 -10.14 -8.16
C LYS A 180 6.62 -10.68 -6.72
N SER A 181 6.52 -9.82 -5.70
CA SER A 181 6.42 -10.30 -4.31
C SER A 181 5.08 -10.96 -4.01
N ILE A 182 4.08 -10.72 -4.86
CA ILE A 182 2.72 -11.27 -4.69
C ILE A 182 2.41 -12.33 -5.76
N ILE A 183 2.86 -12.13 -7.01
CA ILE A 183 2.71 -13.13 -8.07
C ILE A 183 3.83 -14.17 -7.94
N ARG A 184 3.50 -15.33 -7.36
CA ARG A 184 4.48 -16.43 -7.14
C ARG A 184 4.55 -17.38 -8.34
N ASN A 185 3.40 -17.71 -8.92
CA ASN A 185 3.31 -18.60 -10.07
C ASN A 185 3.17 -17.78 -11.36
N ILE A 186 4.27 -17.70 -12.10
CA ILE A 186 4.34 -17.00 -13.39
C ILE A 186 4.02 -17.92 -14.58
N GLU A 187 4.09 -19.24 -14.39
CA GLU A 187 3.72 -20.25 -15.38
C GLU A 187 2.23 -20.57 -15.27
N LEU A 188 1.42 -20.01 -16.18
CA LEU A 188 -0.03 -20.14 -16.15
C LEU A 188 -0.54 -21.40 -16.86
N GLY A 189 0.31 -22.06 -17.66
CA GLY A 189 -0.04 -23.23 -18.46
C GLY A 189 -0.92 -22.86 -19.66
N SER A 190 -1.87 -23.71 -20.03
CA SER A 190 -2.74 -23.47 -21.19
C SER A 190 -3.89 -22.50 -20.90
N ILE A 191 -4.09 -21.54 -21.78
CA ILE A 191 -5.22 -20.61 -21.78
C ILE A 191 -6.06 -20.84 -23.04
N ARG A 192 -7.33 -21.18 -22.82
CA ARG A 192 -8.28 -21.42 -23.93
C ARG A 192 -8.76 -20.10 -24.50
N THR A 193 -8.47 -19.84 -25.76
CA THR A 193 -9.04 -18.70 -26.49
C THR A 193 -10.33 -19.13 -27.16
N SER A 194 -11.36 -18.29 -27.05
CA SER A 194 -12.70 -18.61 -27.55
C SER A 194 -12.81 -18.41 -29.07
N GLY A 195 -11.85 -18.96 -29.84
CA GLY A 195 -11.72 -18.73 -31.28
C GLY A 195 -10.85 -17.52 -31.65
N LEU A 196 -10.19 -16.89 -30.67
CA LEU A 196 -9.32 -15.73 -30.88
C LEU A 196 -7.85 -16.15 -31.02
N ASN A 197 -7.07 -15.39 -31.81
CA ASN A 197 -5.63 -15.64 -31.96
C ASN A 197 -4.85 -15.39 -30.67
N LEU A 198 -5.34 -14.49 -29.83
CA LEU A 198 -4.73 -14.12 -28.54
C LEU A 198 -5.76 -14.27 -27.42
N PRO A 199 -5.34 -14.63 -26.20
CA PRO A 199 -6.21 -14.64 -25.05
C PRO A 199 -6.64 -13.21 -24.69
N THR A 200 -7.83 -13.08 -24.10
CA THR A 200 -8.27 -11.80 -23.57
C THR A 200 -7.60 -11.52 -22.22
N GLU A 201 -7.54 -10.24 -21.84
CA GLU A 201 -7.08 -9.84 -20.50
C GLU A 201 -7.81 -10.60 -19.39
N GLN A 202 -9.14 -10.77 -19.52
CA GLN A 202 -9.93 -11.49 -18.52
C GLN A 202 -9.55 -12.97 -18.43
N GLN A 203 -9.27 -13.62 -19.56
CA GLN A 203 -8.83 -15.03 -19.57
C GLN A 203 -7.47 -15.21 -18.90
N ILE A 204 -6.55 -14.26 -19.09
CA ILE A 204 -5.26 -14.26 -18.38
C ILE A 204 -5.47 -14.01 -16.88
N LYS A 205 -6.29 -13.03 -16.50
CA LYS A 205 -6.66 -12.77 -15.09
C LYS A 205 -7.28 -13.98 -14.43
N ASP A 206 -8.17 -14.68 -15.13
CA ASP A 206 -8.83 -15.89 -14.64
C ASP A 206 -7.84 -17.04 -14.43
N LYS A 207 -6.83 -17.18 -15.30
CA LYS A 207 -5.78 -18.18 -15.11
C LYS A 207 -4.79 -17.77 -14.02
N LEU A 208 -4.47 -16.48 -13.93
CA LEU A 208 -3.59 -15.92 -12.92
C LEU A 208 -4.14 -16.12 -11.51
N LYS A 209 -5.45 -15.89 -11.30
CA LYS A 209 -6.12 -16.15 -10.00
C LYS A 209 -6.25 -17.64 -9.68
N GLU A 210 -6.36 -18.51 -10.69
CA GLU A 210 -6.37 -19.97 -10.50
C GLU A 210 -5.01 -20.44 -9.96
N LYS A 211 -3.91 -19.93 -10.52
CA LYS A 211 -2.54 -20.29 -10.12
C LYS A 211 -2.04 -19.54 -8.89
N ASN A 212 -2.56 -18.37 -8.61
CA ASN A 212 -2.20 -17.53 -7.46
C ASN A 212 -3.48 -17.23 -6.68
N THR A 213 -3.96 -18.20 -5.90
CA THR A 213 -5.26 -18.13 -5.20
C THR A 213 -5.39 -16.94 -4.26
N ASP A 214 -4.27 -16.42 -3.75
CA ASP A 214 -4.21 -15.21 -2.91
C ASP A 214 -4.67 -13.94 -3.65
N LEU A 215 -4.72 -13.98 -4.98
CA LEU A 215 -5.18 -12.86 -5.82
C LEU A 215 -6.69 -12.83 -6.06
N LYS A 216 -7.45 -13.82 -5.58
CA LYS A 216 -8.87 -14.00 -5.93
C LYS A 216 -9.73 -12.76 -5.68
N ASN A 217 -9.42 -11.99 -4.63
CA ASN A 217 -10.20 -10.82 -4.23
C ASN A 217 -9.69 -9.49 -4.80
N ASN A 218 -8.52 -9.46 -5.44
CA ASN A 218 -7.86 -8.24 -5.92
C ASN A 218 -7.41 -8.33 -7.39
N ILE A 219 -7.74 -9.41 -8.11
CA ILE A 219 -7.31 -9.61 -9.50
C ILE A 219 -7.75 -8.48 -10.45
N ASN A 220 -8.85 -7.80 -10.15
CA ASN A 220 -9.36 -6.69 -10.94
C ASN A 220 -8.51 -5.42 -10.80
N ASP A 221 -7.70 -5.31 -9.74
CA ASP A 221 -6.76 -4.20 -9.53
C ASP A 221 -5.46 -4.37 -10.33
N PHE A 222 -5.28 -5.53 -10.98
CA PHE A 222 -4.18 -5.76 -11.91
C PHE A 222 -4.58 -5.36 -13.33
N GLU A 223 -3.57 -5.04 -14.12
CA GLU A 223 -3.66 -4.73 -15.54
C GLU A 223 -2.80 -5.73 -16.32
N VAL A 224 -3.29 -6.16 -17.49
CA VAL A 224 -2.57 -7.05 -18.39
C VAL A 224 -2.22 -6.31 -19.68
N LYS A 225 -0.94 -6.26 -20.00
CA LYS A 225 -0.38 -5.60 -21.20
C LYS A 225 0.47 -6.56 -22.01
N ASN A 226 0.80 -6.15 -23.24
CA ASN A 226 1.69 -6.88 -24.16
C ASN A 226 1.31 -8.37 -24.28
N ILE A 227 0.02 -8.64 -24.51
CA ILE A 227 -0.50 -10.00 -24.65
C ILE A 227 -0.01 -10.59 -25.97
N THR A 228 0.62 -11.75 -25.87
CA THR A 228 1.01 -12.59 -27.01
C THR A 228 0.38 -13.98 -26.86
N SER A 229 0.70 -14.90 -27.78
CA SER A 229 0.26 -16.29 -27.68
C SER A 229 0.98 -17.09 -26.58
N THR A 230 2.10 -16.58 -26.06
CA THR A 230 2.94 -17.32 -25.11
C THR A 230 3.24 -16.58 -23.81
N TYR A 231 3.00 -15.27 -23.75
CA TYR A 231 3.23 -14.48 -22.55
C TYR A 231 2.38 -13.22 -22.50
N ALA A 232 2.29 -12.64 -21.30
CA ALA A 232 1.78 -11.28 -21.09
C ALA A 232 2.54 -10.60 -19.95
N LYS A 233 2.41 -9.28 -19.87
CA LYS A 233 2.93 -8.47 -18.76
C LYS A 233 1.80 -8.12 -17.80
N ILE A 234 2.05 -8.32 -16.52
CA ILE A 234 1.12 -8.01 -15.43
C ILE A 234 1.68 -6.84 -14.63
N SER A 235 0.84 -5.85 -14.38
CA SER A 235 1.15 -4.73 -13.48
C SER A 235 -0.04 -4.45 -12.56
N PHE A 236 0.15 -3.61 -11.55
CA PHE A 236 -0.91 -3.23 -10.62
C PHE A 236 -1.32 -1.78 -10.87
N ASN A 237 -2.62 -1.51 -10.89
CA ASN A 237 -3.17 -0.17 -11.19
C ASN A 237 -2.69 0.88 -10.19
N ARG A 238 -2.63 0.50 -8.90
CA ARG A 238 -2.18 1.37 -7.81
C ARG A 238 -0.69 1.23 -7.55
N LYS A 239 0.11 1.94 -8.34
CA LYS A 239 1.59 1.91 -8.27
C LYS A 239 2.16 2.38 -6.94
N ASP A 240 1.38 3.11 -6.15
CA ASP A 240 1.69 3.49 -4.76
C ASP A 240 1.65 2.29 -3.80
N ILE A 241 1.01 1.18 -4.17
CA ILE A 241 0.96 -0.05 -3.39
C ILE A 241 1.92 -1.09 -3.98
N LEU A 242 1.77 -1.41 -5.27
CA LEU A 242 2.64 -2.37 -5.96
C LEU A 242 3.26 -1.78 -7.21
N SER A 243 4.57 -1.90 -7.35
CA SER A 243 5.36 -1.31 -8.42
C SER A 243 6.01 -2.37 -9.31
N GLY A 244 6.47 -1.95 -10.50
CA GLY A 244 7.08 -2.84 -11.48
C GLY A 244 6.07 -3.67 -12.29
N GLU A 245 6.61 -4.58 -13.10
CA GLU A 245 5.87 -5.50 -13.97
C GLU A 245 6.38 -6.92 -13.77
N VAL A 246 5.51 -7.90 -13.97
CA VAL A 246 5.84 -9.33 -14.00
C VAL A 246 5.46 -9.90 -15.35
N VAL A 247 6.38 -10.65 -15.97
CA VAL A 247 6.06 -11.44 -17.17
C VAL A 247 5.49 -12.78 -16.71
N VAL A 248 4.32 -13.14 -17.25
CA VAL A 248 3.70 -14.45 -17.05
C VAL A 248 3.70 -15.20 -18.37
N ASN A 249 3.96 -16.49 -18.31
CA ASN A 249 4.09 -17.37 -19.46
C ASN A 249 2.89 -18.33 -19.54
N PHE A 250 2.49 -18.67 -20.75
CA PHE A 250 1.40 -19.59 -21.03
C PHE A 250 1.51 -20.19 -22.43
N THR A 251 0.62 -21.13 -22.75
CA THR A 251 0.32 -21.52 -24.12
C THR A 251 -1.10 -21.08 -24.43
N SER A 252 -1.32 -20.39 -25.55
CA SER A 252 -2.63 -19.99 -26.01
C SER A 252 -3.17 -21.02 -26.99
N ASN A 253 -4.31 -21.66 -26.66
CA ASN A 253 -4.88 -22.75 -27.44
C ASN A 253 -6.31 -22.38 -27.86
N ILE A 254 -6.67 -22.67 -29.12
CA ILE A 254 -7.98 -22.30 -29.68
C ILE A 254 -8.98 -23.45 -29.51
N ASN A 255 -10.20 -23.15 -29.10
CA ASN A 255 -11.27 -24.16 -29.02
C ASN A 255 -11.85 -24.46 -30.42
N LEU A 256 -11.74 -25.72 -30.89
CA LEU A 256 -12.24 -26.12 -32.22
C LEU A 256 -13.73 -25.81 -32.41
N ASN A 257 -14.56 -25.95 -31.37
CA ASN A 257 -16.00 -25.64 -31.43
C ASN A 257 -16.30 -24.15 -31.67
N LYS A 258 -15.31 -23.26 -31.51
CA LYS A 258 -15.45 -21.83 -31.79
C LYS A 258 -14.98 -21.45 -33.20
N ILE A 259 -14.13 -22.28 -33.82
CA ILE A 259 -13.72 -22.15 -35.21
C ILE A 259 -14.76 -22.79 -36.13
N ILE A 260 -15.06 -24.07 -35.90
CA ILE A 260 -16.01 -24.86 -36.69
C ILE A 260 -17.43 -24.55 -36.20
N LYS A 261 -18.00 -23.45 -36.72
CA LYS A 261 -19.33 -22.95 -36.31
C LYS A 261 -20.49 -23.68 -37.00
N ASN A 262 -20.30 -24.06 -38.26
CA ASN A 262 -21.19 -24.91 -39.03
C ASN A 262 -20.60 -26.32 -39.10
N ASN A 263 -21.29 -27.27 -38.49
CA ASN A 263 -20.87 -28.67 -38.45
C ASN A 263 -21.34 -29.46 -39.68
N ASN A 264 -22.15 -28.90 -40.57
CA ASN A 264 -22.53 -29.54 -41.82
C ASN A 264 -21.52 -29.18 -42.92
N LEU A 265 -20.79 -30.19 -43.43
CA LEU A 265 -19.78 -30.03 -44.49
C LEU A 265 -20.39 -30.11 -45.91
N GLY A 266 -21.70 -30.35 -46.01
CA GLY A 266 -22.41 -30.49 -47.28
C GLY A 266 -22.28 -31.88 -47.87
N GLU A 267 -22.24 -31.94 -49.20
CA GLU A 267 -22.18 -33.19 -49.96
C GLU A 267 -20.73 -33.54 -50.32
N PHE A 268 -20.37 -34.81 -50.09
CA PHE A 268 -19.19 -35.43 -50.68
C PHE A 268 -19.62 -36.38 -51.79
N LYS A 269 -18.98 -36.24 -52.95
CA LYS A 269 -19.11 -37.24 -54.00
C LYS A 269 -17.98 -38.26 -53.86
N THR A 270 -18.35 -39.54 -53.84
CA THR A 270 -17.41 -40.64 -53.65
C THR A 270 -17.72 -41.78 -54.62
N GLU A 271 -16.72 -42.63 -54.87
CA GLU A 271 -16.93 -43.85 -55.64
C GLU A 271 -17.72 -44.86 -54.80
N ASN A 272 -18.75 -45.48 -55.38
CA ASN A 272 -19.54 -46.57 -54.78
C ASN A 272 -20.12 -46.28 -53.38
N LEU A 273 -20.55 -45.03 -53.09
CA LEU A 273 -21.08 -44.61 -51.78
C LEU A 273 -20.12 -44.91 -50.60
N SER A 274 -18.82 -44.95 -50.89
CA SER A 274 -17.80 -45.13 -49.87
C SER A 274 -17.72 -43.92 -48.93
N ASN A 275 -17.21 -44.16 -47.72
CA ASN A 275 -16.95 -43.08 -46.76
C ASN A 275 -15.96 -42.07 -47.34
N PRO A 276 -16.15 -40.75 -47.11
CA PRO A 276 -15.15 -39.75 -47.48
C PRO A 276 -13.81 -40.04 -46.82
N THR A 277 -12.72 -39.80 -47.53
CA THR A 277 -11.37 -39.93 -46.98
C THR A 277 -11.09 -38.84 -45.94
N LYS A 278 -10.12 -39.09 -45.04
CA LYS A 278 -9.64 -38.08 -44.08
C LYS A 278 -9.25 -36.77 -44.77
N GLU A 279 -8.59 -36.87 -45.93
CA GLU A 279 -8.10 -35.73 -46.68
C GLU A 279 -9.23 -34.93 -47.34
N GLN A 280 -10.26 -35.60 -47.88
CA GLN A 280 -11.46 -34.92 -48.40
C GLN A 280 -12.15 -34.10 -47.31
N ILE A 281 -12.31 -34.65 -46.10
CA ILE A 281 -12.91 -33.95 -44.96
C ILE A 281 -12.05 -32.76 -44.53
N LYS A 282 -10.71 -32.94 -44.43
CA LYS A 282 -9.78 -31.86 -44.11
C LYS A 282 -9.83 -30.74 -45.13
N ASN A 283 -9.79 -31.05 -46.42
CA ASN A 283 -9.86 -30.06 -47.49
C ASN A 283 -11.18 -29.29 -47.44
N LYS A 284 -12.31 -29.98 -47.19
CA LYS A 284 -13.61 -29.31 -47.04
C LYS A 284 -13.65 -28.34 -45.86
N LEU A 285 -13.07 -28.75 -44.73
CA LEU A 285 -12.92 -27.87 -43.57
C LEU A 285 -12.03 -26.65 -43.87
N LYS A 286 -10.94 -26.83 -44.63
CA LYS A 286 -10.05 -25.72 -45.04
C LYS A 286 -10.75 -24.73 -45.97
N GLU A 287 -11.60 -25.22 -46.88
CA GLU A 287 -12.44 -24.37 -47.74
C GLU A 287 -13.42 -23.51 -46.91
N MET A 288 -14.04 -24.12 -45.89
CA MET A 288 -15.03 -23.44 -45.04
C MET A 288 -14.40 -22.51 -44.00
N TYR A 289 -13.20 -22.86 -43.52
CA TYR A 289 -12.51 -22.18 -42.42
C TYR A 289 -11.05 -21.94 -42.78
N THR A 290 -10.77 -20.82 -43.43
CA THR A 290 -9.42 -20.45 -43.89
C THR A 290 -8.39 -20.37 -42.77
N ASP A 291 -8.84 -20.06 -41.55
CA ASP A 291 -8.00 -19.91 -40.36
C ASP A 291 -7.77 -21.24 -39.63
N LEU A 292 -8.40 -22.34 -40.09
CA LEU A 292 -8.18 -23.68 -39.56
C LEU A 292 -6.93 -24.30 -40.19
N ASP A 293 -5.90 -24.50 -39.39
CA ASP A 293 -4.73 -25.27 -39.78
C ASP A 293 -5.06 -26.77 -39.75
N ILE A 294 -5.40 -27.30 -40.92
CA ILE A 294 -5.74 -28.72 -41.08
C ILE A 294 -4.58 -29.69 -40.83
N THR A 295 -3.34 -29.19 -40.74
CA THR A 295 -2.17 -30.00 -40.33
C THR A 295 -2.16 -30.27 -38.82
N LYS A 296 -2.88 -29.44 -38.05
CA LYS A 296 -2.96 -29.49 -36.58
C LYS A 296 -4.24 -30.17 -36.08
N ILE A 297 -5.03 -30.77 -36.97
CA ILE A 297 -6.21 -31.56 -36.62
C ILE A 297 -6.10 -32.99 -37.13
N ASN A 298 -6.82 -33.91 -36.50
CA ASN A 298 -7.06 -35.26 -36.97
C ASN A 298 -8.55 -35.51 -37.19
N VAL A 299 -8.85 -36.45 -38.10
CA VAL A 299 -10.21 -36.89 -38.43
C VAL A 299 -10.34 -38.36 -38.08
N GLU A 300 -11.31 -38.68 -37.24
CA GLU A 300 -11.58 -40.02 -36.70
C GLU A 300 -13.08 -40.35 -36.83
N ASN A 301 -13.43 -41.62 -36.58
CA ASN A 301 -14.82 -42.10 -36.57
C ASN A 301 -15.63 -41.72 -37.82
N ILE A 302 -15.02 -41.89 -39.00
CA ILE A 302 -15.63 -41.54 -40.28
C ILE A 302 -16.72 -42.55 -40.62
N SER A 303 -17.91 -42.05 -40.94
CA SER A 303 -19.05 -42.78 -41.48
C SER A 303 -19.55 -42.11 -42.76
N ASN A 304 -20.63 -42.63 -43.35
CA ASN A 304 -21.30 -42.06 -44.52
C ASN A 304 -22.09 -40.77 -44.24
N SER A 305 -22.19 -40.35 -42.97
CA SER A 305 -23.00 -39.20 -42.57
C SER A 305 -22.33 -38.28 -41.55
N SER A 306 -21.22 -38.71 -40.96
CA SER A 306 -20.52 -37.93 -39.93
C SER A 306 -19.07 -38.35 -39.72
N ALA A 307 -18.28 -37.44 -39.16
CA ALA A 307 -16.93 -37.69 -38.67
C ALA A 307 -16.64 -36.88 -37.40
N LYS A 308 -15.60 -37.25 -36.67
CA LYS A 308 -15.11 -36.54 -35.49
C LYS A 308 -13.78 -35.82 -35.79
N ILE A 309 -13.75 -34.52 -35.57
CA ILE A 309 -12.55 -33.68 -35.68
C ILE A 309 -11.95 -33.52 -34.28
N ILE A 310 -10.68 -33.88 -34.14
CA ILE A 310 -9.93 -33.77 -32.90
C ILE A 310 -8.67 -32.94 -33.13
N SER A 311 -8.12 -32.36 -32.07
CA SER A 311 -6.80 -31.73 -32.13
C SER A 311 -5.71 -32.77 -32.34
N ALA A 312 -4.80 -32.53 -33.29
CA ALA A 312 -3.56 -33.30 -33.43
C ALA A 312 -2.39 -32.63 -32.67
N ASP A 313 -2.51 -31.33 -32.38
CA ASP A 313 -1.56 -30.56 -31.59
C ASP A 313 -2.30 -29.81 -30.49
N GLU A 314 -2.28 -30.39 -29.29
CA GLU A 314 -2.97 -29.83 -28.14
C GLU A 314 -2.49 -28.42 -27.79
N ASN A 315 -1.31 -27.99 -28.24
CA ASN A 315 -0.81 -26.62 -28.06
C ASN A 315 -1.49 -25.60 -28.98
N VAL A 316 -2.11 -26.05 -30.07
CA VAL A 316 -2.82 -25.20 -31.04
C VAL A 316 -4.32 -25.28 -30.82
N TYR A 317 -4.87 -26.49 -30.79
CA TYR A 317 -6.31 -26.72 -30.73
C TYR A 317 -6.72 -27.54 -29.53
N THR A 318 -7.92 -27.29 -29.02
CA THR A 318 -8.54 -28.04 -27.91
C THR A 318 -9.98 -28.44 -28.23
N ASN A 319 -10.48 -29.41 -27.47
CA ASN A 319 -11.76 -30.08 -27.66
C ASN A 319 -11.87 -30.84 -28.99
N ASN A 320 -13.05 -31.39 -29.24
CA ASN A 320 -13.40 -32.09 -30.47
C ASN A 320 -14.74 -31.55 -31.01
N VAL A 321 -14.98 -31.77 -32.31
CA VAL A 321 -16.17 -31.33 -33.03
C VAL A 321 -16.70 -32.50 -33.83
N ASN A 322 -17.98 -32.81 -33.71
CA ASN A 322 -18.64 -33.74 -34.62
C ASN A 322 -19.16 -32.97 -35.83
N VAL A 323 -18.83 -33.44 -37.01
CA VAL A 323 -19.28 -32.88 -38.29
C VAL A 323 -20.18 -33.88 -39.01
N ASN A 324 -21.14 -33.35 -39.76
CA ASN A 324 -22.13 -34.12 -40.52
C ASN A 324 -22.02 -33.78 -42.00
N TYR A 325 -22.42 -34.70 -42.87
CA TYR A 325 -22.42 -34.52 -44.32
C TYR A 325 -23.31 -35.57 -45.00
N THR A 326 -23.53 -35.41 -46.30
CA THR A 326 -24.18 -36.41 -47.16
C THR A 326 -23.18 -36.97 -48.16
N VAL A 327 -23.37 -38.23 -48.57
CA VAL A 327 -22.53 -38.89 -49.59
C VAL A 327 -23.39 -39.24 -50.81
N SER A 328 -22.90 -38.93 -52.00
CA SER A 328 -23.51 -39.31 -53.27
C SER A 328 -22.46 -39.90 -54.23
N ILE A 329 -22.95 -40.52 -55.31
CA ILE A 329 -22.10 -41.22 -56.28
C ILE A 329 -21.60 -40.22 -57.33
N ASP A 330 -20.28 -40.15 -57.53
CA ASP A 330 -19.66 -39.38 -58.62
C ASP A 330 -19.87 -40.06 -59.99
N SER A 331 -19.73 -41.39 -60.02
CA SER A 331 -19.97 -42.23 -61.20
C SER A 331 -20.19 -43.69 -60.78
N LEU A 332 -21.16 -44.38 -61.39
CA LEU A 332 -21.28 -45.83 -61.30
C LEU A 332 -20.27 -46.47 -62.27
N ASN A 333 -19.12 -46.91 -61.75
CA ASN A 333 -18.26 -47.83 -62.49
C ASN A 333 -18.88 -49.23 -62.36
N TRP A 334 -19.63 -49.63 -63.39
CA TRP A 334 -20.10 -51.01 -63.56
C TRP A 334 -18.97 -51.92 -64.03
#